data_AF-A0A2V7SLS4-F1
#
_entry.id   AF-A0A2V7SLS4-F1
#
_cell.length_a   1.000
_cell.length_b   1.000
_cell.length_c   1.000
_cell.angle_alpha   90.00
_cell.angle_beta   90.00
_cell.angle_gamma   90.00
#
_symmetry.space_group_name_H-M   'P 1'
#
loop_
_entity.id
_entity.type
_entity.pdbx_description
1 polymer ?
#
loop_
_entity_poly.entity_id
_entity_poly.type
_entity_poly.pdbx_seq_one_letter_code
_entity_poly.pdbx_strand_id
1 'polypeptide(L)'
;MAYELLEVVAPVRASGGVVRNGADVLLTGLFSWMLGPRGPLVFMALVIGGAVWLIVRDRRGGPVRFSMLVAMLGESVVLALTFGLVVGAVTAQLVRPLRTLAAGGGLQGDALARLTLSLGAGLYEELLFRVVIVALLANGFRLAFGVSRVAAGVAATVIGALLFSAFHYIGPFGEPLRLESFVFRALAGLAFSGLYLL
;
A
#
# COMPACT_ATOMS: atom_id res chain seq x y z
N MET A 1 -1.69 -13.01 9.28
CA MET A 1 -2.54 -13.66 10.29
C MET A 1 -3.98 -13.17 10.20
N ALA A 2 -4.30 -11.90 10.47
CA ALA A 2 -5.68 -11.40 10.36
C ALA A 2 -6.25 -11.49 8.93
N TYR A 3 -5.46 -11.17 7.90
CA TYR A 3 -5.88 -11.26 6.50
C TYR A 3 -6.30 -12.67 6.08
N GLU A 4 -5.44 -13.68 6.25
CA GLU A 4 -5.79 -15.06 5.88
C GLU A 4 -6.88 -15.67 6.76
N LEU A 5 -6.94 -15.34 8.06
CA LEU A 5 -8.06 -15.75 8.92
C LEU A 5 -9.38 -15.10 8.49
N LEU A 6 -9.36 -13.82 8.09
CA LEU A 6 -10.54 -13.12 7.57
C LEU A 6 -10.94 -13.65 6.18
N GLU A 7 -9.99 -14.10 5.37
CA GLU A 7 -10.27 -14.75 4.08
C GLU A 7 -10.96 -16.12 4.27
N VAL A 8 -10.58 -16.86 5.32
CA VAL A 8 -11.24 -18.12 5.70
C VAL A 8 -12.65 -17.88 6.25
N VAL A 9 -12.87 -16.82 7.03
CA VAL A 9 -14.13 -16.55 7.73
C VAL A 9 -15.13 -15.73 6.89
N ALA A 10 -14.65 -14.82 6.06
CA ALA A 10 -15.45 -13.93 5.21
C ALA A 10 -14.80 -13.78 3.82
N PRO A 11 -14.77 -14.86 3.01
CA PRO A 11 -14.15 -14.81 1.69
C PRO A 11 -14.91 -13.84 0.79
N VAL A 12 -14.25 -12.75 0.40
CA VAL A 12 -14.75 -11.84 -0.62
C VAL A 12 -14.61 -12.56 -1.97
N ARG A 13 -15.68 -13.27 -2.35
CA ARG A 13 -15.76 -13.97 -3.64
C ARG A 13 -16.51 -13.08 -4.62
N ALA A 14 -15.79 -12.57 -5.62
CA ALA A 14 -16.42 -12.21 -6.88
C ALA A 14 -16.55 -13.51 -7.71
N SER A 15 -17.57 -13.61 -8.55
CA SER A 15 -17.83 -14.78 -9.42
C SER A 15 -16.58 -15.17 -10.23
N GLY A 16 -15.79 -16.12 -9.71
CA GLY A 16 -14.53 -16.58 -10.31
C GLY A 16 -13.34 -16.77 -9.36
N GLY A 17 -13.37 -16.28 -8.11
CA GLY A 17 -12.26 -16.51 -7.16
C GLY A 17 -12.18 -15.54 -5.98
N VAL A 18 -11.12 -15.66 -5.19
CA VAL A 18 -10.74 -14.72 -4.12
C VAL A 18 -10.40 -13.37 -4.76
N VAL A 19 -11.01 -12.27 -4.28
CA VAL A 19 -10.61 -10.92 -4.70
C VAL A 19 -9.22 -10.63 -4.13
N ARG A 20 -8.20 -10.68 -5.00
CA ARG A 20 -6.80 -10.38 -4.65
C ARG A 20 -6.45 -8.96 -5.04
N ASN A 21 -5.66 -8.30 -4.21
CA ASN A 21 -5.14 -6.97 -4.51
C ASN A 21 -4.19 -7.01 -5.73
N GLY A 22 -4.14 -5.93 -6.52
CA GLY A 22 -3.27 -5.87 -7.70
C GLY A 22 -1.78 -6.04 -7.38
N ALA A 23 -1.29 -5.49 -6.26
CA ALA A 23 0.09 -5.65 -5.83
C ALA A 23 0.39 -7.10 -5.39
N ASP A 24 -0.56 -7.79 -4.76
CA ASP A 24 -0.45 -9.23 -4.47
C ASP A 24 -0.30 -10.03 -5.77
N VAL A 25 -1.15 -9.79 -6.76
CA VAL A 25 -1.07 -10.46 -8.07
C VAL A 25 0.25 -10.18 -8.77
N LEU A 26 0.75 -8.94 -8.74
CA LEU A 26 2.02 -8.58 -9.37
C LEU A 26 3.21 -9.25 -8.69
N LEU A 27 3.27 -9.21 -7.35
CA LEU A 27 4.37 -9.79 -6.58
C LEU A 27 4.36 -11.32 -6.68
N THR A 28 3.21 -11.96 -6.46
CA THR A 28 3.10 -13.42 -6.57
C THR A 28 3.25 -13.90 -8.01
N GLY A 29 2.79 -13.13 -8.99
CA GLY A 29 2.99 -13.37 -10.42
C GLY A 29 4.46 -13.32 -10.81
N LEU A 30 5.22 -12.32 -10.35
CA LEU A 30 6.66 -12.22 -10.56
C LEU A 30 7.40 -13.44 -10.02
N PHE A 31 7.12 -13.84 -8.78
CA PHE A 31 7.73 -15.02 -8.19
C PHE A 31 7.32 -16.30 -8.91
N SER A 32 6.07 -16.39 -9.38
CA SER A 32 5.59 -17.53 -10.17
C SER A 32 6.31 -17.62 -11.52
N TRP A 33 6.57 -16.48 -12.16
CA TRP A 33 7.34 -16.42 -13.40
C TRP A 33 8.79 -16.86 -13.19
N MET A 34 9.42 -16.47 -12.07
CA MET A 34 10.82 -16.82 -11.77
C MET A 34 11.02 -18.25 -11.26
N LEU A 35 10.10 -18.76 -10.43
CA LEU A 35 10.28 -20.00 -9.65
C LEU A 35 9.20 -21.06 -9.95
N GLY A 36 8.37 -20.82 -10.97
CA GLY A 36 7.28 -21.70 -11.37
C GLY A 36 6.19 -21.81 -10.29
N PRO A 37 5.51 -22.96 -10.18
CA PRO A 37 4.38 -23.15 -9.25
C PRO A 37 4.73 -22.92 -7.77
N ARG A 38 6.01 -22.97 -7.39
CA ARG A 38 6.47 -22.73 -6.01
C ARG A 38 6.69 -21.26 -5.69
N GLY A 39 6.65 -20.36 -6.68
CA GLY A 39 6.93 -18.94 -6.50
C GLY A 39 6.16 -18.26 -5.38
N PRO A 40 4.81 -18.36 -5.33
CA PRO A 40 4.02 -17.74 -4.28
C PRO A 40 4.37 -18.28 -2.88
N LEU A 41 4.68 -19.57 -2.76
CA LEU A 41 5.10 -20.17 -1.48
C LEU A 41 6.43 -19.59 -1.01
N VAL A 42 7.40 -19.44 -1.91
CA VAL A 42 8.71 -18.83 -1.59
C VAL A 42 8.53 -17.38 -1.19
N PHE A 43 7.72 -16.61 -1.92
CA PHE A 43 7.42 -15.23 -1.58
C PHE A 43 6.81 -15.10 -0.17
N MET A 44 5.80 -15.92 0.15
CA MET A 44 5.19 -15.96 1.47
C MET A 44 6.20 -16.36 2.56
N ALA A 45 7.06 -17.34 2.30
CA ALA A 45 8.11 -17.75 3.22
C ALA A 45 9.11 -16.60 3.49
N LEU A 46 9.45 -15.80 2.49
CA LEU A 46 10.32 -14.63 2.66
C LEU A 46 9.66 -13.53 3.49
N VAL A 47 8.38 -13.21 3.22
CA VAL A 47 7.63 -12.20 3.98
C VAL A 47 7.48 -12.63 5.45
N ILE A 48 7.05 -13.86 5.69
CA ILE A 48 6.88 -14.41 7.04
C ILE A 48 8.23 -14.52 7.74
N GLY A 49 9.24 -15.07 7.08
CA GLY A 49 10.59 -15.22 7.62
C GLY A 49 11.20 -13.88 8.00
N GLY A 50 11.04 -12.85 7.16
CA GLY A 50 11.46 -11.48 7.46
C GLY A 50 10.73 -10.89 8.66
N ALA A 51 9.40 -11.05 8.74
CA ALA A 51 8.61 -10.57 9.88
C ALA A 51 9.01 -11.26 11.19
N VAL A 52 9.16 -12.59 11.19
CA VAL A 52 9.61 -13.37 12.36
C VAL A 52 11.02 -12.94 12.76
N TRP A 53 11.93 -12.76 11.80
CA TRP A 53 13.29 -12.30 12.09
C TRP A 53 13.31 -10.93 12.76
N LEU A 54 12.50 -9.98 12.28
CA LEU A 54 12.35 -8.66 12.91
C LEU A 54 11.82 -8.78 14.34
N ILE A 55 10.76 -9.58 14.56
CA ILE A 55 10.21 -9.81 15.90
C ILE A 55 11.26 -10.40 16.84
N VAL A 56 12.00 -11.42 16.40
CA VAL A 56 13.06 -12.04 17.22
C VAL A 56 14.17 -11.05 17.52
N ARG A 57 14.59 -10.24 16.53
CA ARG A 57 15.60 -9.20 16.70
C ARG A 57 15.17 -8.17 17.75
N ASP A 58 13.95 -7.67 17.65
CA ASP A 58 13.44 -6.63 18.55
C ASP A 58 13.23 -7.16 19.97
N ARG A 59 12.81 -8.41 20.13
CA ARG A 59 12.68 -9.09 21.43
C ARG A 59 14.02 -9.24 22.17
N ARG A 60 15.16 -9.25 21.45
CA ARG A 60 16.49 -9.22 22.08
C ARG A 60 16.81 -7.87 22.72
N GLY A 61 16.12 -6.79 22.33
CA GLY A 61 16.27 -5.45 22.90
C GLY A 61 15.47 -5.22 24.19
N GLY A 62 14.60 -6.15 24.58
CA GLY A 62 13.80 -6.06 25.82
C GLY A 62 12.37 -6.59 25.67
N PRO A 63 11.62 -6.68 26.78
CA PRO A 63 10.22 -7.14 26.76
C PRO A 63 9.30 -6.10 26.13
N VAL A 64 8.51 -6.52 25.13
CA VAL A 64 7.45 -5.69 24.54
C VAL A 64 6.31 -5.56 25.54
N ARG A 65 6.03 -4.32 25.98
CA ARG A 65 4.93 -4.03 26.90
C ARG A 65 3.63 -3.96 26.13
N PHE A 66 2.60 -4.69 26.58
CA PHE A 66 1.28 -4.66 25.92
C PHE A 66 0.67 -3.25 25.88
N SER A 67 0.87 -2.44 26.92
CA SER A 67 0.45 -1.04 26.94
C SER A 67 1.05 -0.21 25.82
N MET A 68 2.30 -0.50 25.43
CA MET A 68 2.97 0.18 24.32
C MET A 68 2.33 -0.20 22.98
N LEU A 69 1.97 -1.47 22.78
CA LEU A 69 1.26 -1.90 21.58
C LEU A 69 -0.11 -1.22 21.44
N VAL A 70 -0.84 -1.09 22.55
CA VAL A 70 -2.13 -0.37 22.57
C VAL A 70 -1.94 1.12 22.28
N ALA A 71 -0.92 1.74 22.87
CA ALA A 71 -0.59 3.15 22.61
C ALA A 71 -0.22 3.39 21.14
N MET A 72 0.65 2.55 20.57
CA MET A 72 1.05 2.61 19.16
C MET A 72 -0.14 2.40 18.22
N LEU A 73 -1.06 1.48 18.55
CA LEU A 73 -2.29 1.28 17.79
C LEU A 73 -3.17 2.54 17.83
N GLY A 74 -3.32 3.15 19.02
CA GLY A 74 -4.06 4.39 19.19
C GLY A 74 -3.47 5.53 18.36
N GLU A 75 -2.16 5.74 18.44
CA GLU A 75 -1.44 6.73 17.61
C GLU A 75 -1.64 6.47 16.12
N SER A 76 -1.52 5.21 15.68
CA SER A 76 -1.69 4.82 14.28
C SER A 76 -3.12 5.11 13.78
N VAL A 77 -4.14 4.85 14.59
CA VAL A 77 -5.54 5.17 14.25
C VAL A 77 -5.72 6.67 14.13
N VAL A 78 -5.21 7.45 15.09
CA VAL A 78 -5.30 8.93 15.06
C VAL A 78 -4.58 9.49 13.82
N LEU A 79 -3.39 8.99 13.52
CA LEU A 79 -2.62 9.39 12.34
C LEU A 79 -3.35 9.03 11.05
N ALA A 80 -3.88 7.81 10.93
CA ALA A 80 -4.62 7.37 9.75
C ALA A 80 -5.88 8.22 9.50
N LEU A 81 -6.65 8.53 10.55
CA LEU A 81 -7.82 9.41 10.46
C LEU A 81 -7.42 10.83 10.07
N THR A 82 -6.37 11.37 10.70
CA THR A 82 -5.87 12.72 10.41
C THR A 82 -5.42 12.83 8.96
N PHE A 83 -4.63 11.88 8.48
CA PHE A 83 -4.16 11.85 7.09
C PHE A 83 -5.33 11.67 6.13
N GLY A 84 -6.27 10.76 6.42
CA GLY A 84 -7.46 10.58 5.59
C GLY A 84 -8.28 11.86 5.44
N LEU A 85 -8.51 12.58 6.54
CA LEU A 85 -9.23 13.86 6.55
C LEU A 85 -8.46 14.96 5.79
N VAL A 86 -7.17 15.13 6.07
CA VAL A 86 -6.34 16.17 5.45
C VAL A 86 -6.19 15.91 3.95
N VAL A 87 -5.80 14.70 3.55
CA VAL A 87 -5.65 14.32 2.13
C VAL A 87 -6.98 14.44 1.39
N GLY A 88 -8.09 14.00 2.01
CA GLY A 88 -9.43 14.13 1.44
C GLY A 88 -9.84 15.59 1.23
N ALA A 89 -9.61 16.45 2.23
CA ALA A 89 -9.89 17.88 2.13
C ALA A 89 -9.05 18.57 1.05
N VAL A 90 -7.75 18.29 1.00
CA VAL A 90 -6.84 18.84 -0.01
C VAL A 90 -7.25 18.37 -1.41
N THR A 91 -7.59 17.09 -1.58
CA THR A 91 -8.08 16.56 -2.85
C THR A 91 -9.36 17.28 -3.28
N ALA A 92 -10.31 17.44 -2.37
CA ALA A 92 -11.57 18.12 -2.65
C ALA A 92 -11.34 19.57 -3.10
N GLN A 93 -10.38 20.28 -2.50
CA GLN A 93 -10.01 21.64 -2.90
C GLN A 93 -9.33 21.70 -4.27
N LEU A 94 -8.38 20.80 -4.53
CA LEU A 94 -7.62 20.76 -5.79
C LEU A 94 -8.50 20.38 -6.99
N VAL A 95 -9.46 19.48 -6.79
CA VAL A 95 -10.32 18.97 -7.87
C VAL A 95 -11.62 19.77 -8.00
N ARG A 96 -12.00 20.59 -7.01
CA ARG A 96 -13.22 21.45 -7.04
C ARG A 96 -13.39 22.26 -8.33
N PRO A 97 -12.34 22.90 -8.89
CA PRO A 97 -12.46 23.68 -10.13
C PRO A 97 -12.80 22.82 -11.37
N LEU A 98 -12.55 21.51 -11.29
CA LEU A 98 -12.68 20.54 -12.39
C LEU A 98 -13.93 19.65 -12.25
N ARG A 99 -14.72 19.85 -11.19
CA ARG A 99 -15.89 19.02 -10.83
C ARG A 99 -17.12 19.18 -11.73
N THR A 100 -17.11 20.09 -12.71
CA THR A 100 -18.24 20.26 -13.64
C THR A 100 -18.44 19.08 -14.60
N LEU A 101 -17.62 18.02 -14.55
CA LEU A 101 -17.66 16.92 -15.53
C LEU A 101 -17.66 15.48 -14.97
N ALA A 102 -17.84 15.25 -13.67
CA ALA A 102 -17.85 13.86 -13.17
C ALA A 102 -18.80 13.65 -11.99
N ALA A 103 -19.92 12.97 -12.26
CA ALA A 103 -20.80 12.42 -11.25
C ALA A 103 -20.36 10.99 -10.86
N GLY A 104 -20.15 10.78 -9.56
CA GLY A 104 -20.63 9.59 -8.84
C GLY A 104 -19.76 8.33 -8.87
N GLY A 105 -19.26 7.94 -7.69
CA GLY A 105 -19.16 6.53 -7.32
C GLY A 105 -18.85 6.37 -5.85
N GLY A 106 -19.88 6.07 -5.07
CA GLY A 106 -19.70 5.46 -3.77
C GLY A 106 -19.26 4.02 -3.95
N LEU A 107 -18.27 3.61 -3.17
CA LEU A 107 -17.87 2.21 -3.05
C LEU A 107 -19.10 1.40 -2.58
N GLN A 108 -19.49 0.35 -3.32
CA GLN A 108 -20.54 -0.61 -2.96
C GLN A 108 -19.88 -1.92 -2.50
N GLY A 109 -20.42 -2.57 -1.47
CA GLY A 109 -19.88 -3.81 -0.87
C GLY A 109 -20.00 -3.86 0.66
N ASP A 110 -20.01 -5.07 1.22
CA ASP A 110 -20.11 -5.35 2.66
C ASP A 110 -18.91 -4.77 3.45
N ALA A 111 -19.16 -4.28 4.67
CA ALA A 111 -18.16 -3.57 5.48
C ALA A 111 -16.99 -4.48 5.88
N LEU A 112 -17.28 -5.76 6.16
CA LEU A 112 -16.27 -6.78 6.45
C LEU A 112 -15.38 -7.08 5.24
N ALA A 113 -15.98 -7.20 4.05
CA ALA A 113 -15.24 -7.36 2.80
C ALA A 113 -14.28 -6.21 2.53
N ARG A 114 -14.71 -4.97 2.79
CA ARG A 114 -13.86 -3.77 2.68
C ARG A 114 -12.72 -3.77 3.70
N LEU A 115 -12.99 -4.20 4.93
CA LEU A 115 -11.97 -4.26 5.97
C LEU A 115 -10.89 -5.29 5.60
N THR A 116 -11.29 -6.50 5.19
CA THR A 116 -10.37 -7.56 4.76
C THR A 116 -9.52 -7.12 3.57
N LEU A 117 -10.14 -6.52 2.55
CA LEU A 117 -9.42 -5.97 1.40
C LEU A 117 -8.48 -4.84 1.83
N SER A 118 -8.90 -3.91 2.69
CA SER A 118 -8.05 -2.80 3.12
C SER A 118 -6.82 -3.25 3.93
N LEU A 119 -6.97 -4.28 4.78
CA LEU A 119 -5.89 -4.81 5.60
C LEU A 119 -4.89 -5.64 4.78
N GLY A 120 -5.38 -6.46 3.85
CA GLY A 120 -4.55 -7.29 2.97
C GLY A 120 -3.87 -6.51 1.86
N ALA A 121 -4.63 -5.67 1.16
CA ALA A 121 -4.14 -4.80 0.09
C ALA A 121 -3.02 -3.89 0.57
N GLY A 122 -3.23 -3.26 1.74
CA GLY A 122 -2.29 -2.28 2.26
C GLY A 122 -0.88 -2.83 2.45
N LEU A 123 -0.72 -4.07 2.93
CA LEU A 123 0.60 -4.66 3.15
C LEU A 123 1.37 -4.89 1.85
N TYR A 124 0.72 -5.48 0.83
CA TYR A 124 1.37 -5.75 -0.45
C TYR A 124 1.66 -4.46 -1.22
N GLU A 125 0.75 -3.49 -1.16
CA GLU A 125 0.95 -2.17 -1.75
C GLU A 125 2.10 -1.42 -1.07
N GLU A 126 2.18 -1.44 0.27
CA GLU A 126 3.29 -0.87 1.02
C GLU A 126 4.63 -1.48 0.60
N LEU A 127 4.69 -2.81 0.59
CA LEU A 127 5.89 -3.54 0.23
C LEU A 127 6.33 -3.22 -1.21
N LEU A 128 5.40 -3.25 -2.16
CA LEU A 128 5.72 -3.00 -3.56
C LEU A 128 6.11 -1.55 -3.82
N PHE A 129 5.25 -0.60 -3.44
CA PHE A 129 5.42 0.78 -3.86
C PHE A 129 6.42 1.55 -3.01
N ARG A 130 6.40 1.36 -1.68
CA ARG A 130 7.22 2.16 -0.77
C ARG A 130 8.52 1.49 -0.39
N VAL A 131 8.54 0.17 -0.21
CA VAL A 131 9.80 -0.53 0.09
C VAL A 131 10.56 -0.83 -1.19
N VAL A 132 9.95 -1.47 -2.19
CA VAL A 132 10.67 -1.90 -3.40
C VAL A 132 10.84 -0.76 -4.41
N ILE A 133 9.75 -0.17 -4.92
CA ILE A 133 9.82 0.81 -6.01
C ILE A 133 10.55 2.09 -5.58
N VAL A 134 10.18 2.71 -4.44
CA VAL A 134 10.87 3.92 -3.98
C VAL A 134 12.35 3.66 -3.71
N ALA A 135 12.73 2.53 -3.12
CA ALA A 135 14.15 2.20 -2.93
C ALA A 135 14.89 2.00 -4.25
N LEU A 136 14.29 1.29 -5.22
CA LEU A 136 14.89 1.12 -6.55
C LEU A 136 15.06 2.45 -7.27
N LEU A 137 14.05 3.32 -7.25
CA LEU A 137 14.10 4.65 -7.85
C LEU A 137 15.16 5.52 -7.17
N ALA A 138 15.18 5.58 -5.83
CA ALA A 138 16.12 6.41 -5.09
C ALA A 138 17.57 5.96 -5.33
N ASN A 139 17.85 4.66 -5.28
CA ASN A 139 19.18 4.14 -5.57
C ASN A 139 19.54 4.29 -7.06
N GLY A 140 18.59 4.07 -7.96
CA GLY A 140 18.75 4.27 -9.40
C GLY A 140 19.11 5.70 -9.74
N PHE A 141 18.43 6.70 -9.16
CA PHE A 141 18.77 8.11 -9.38
C PHE A 141 20.14 8.49 -8.85
N ARG A 142 20.52 7.97 -7.68
CA ARG A 142 21.86 8.18 -7.15
C ARG A 142 22.94 7.56 -8.04
N LEU A 143 22.69 6.36 -8.56
CA LEU A 143 23.64 5.65 -9.41
C LEU A 143 23.76 6.29 -10.80
N ALA A 144 22.63 6.68 -11.40
CA ALA A 144 22.61 7.21 -12.77
C ALA A 144 22.98 8.71 -12.84
N PHE A 145 22.58 9.51 -11.85
CA PHE A 145 22.68 10.97 -11.90
C PHE A 145 23.56 11.57 -10.79
N GLY A 146 24.06 10.77 -9.85
CA GLY A 146 24.94 11.27 -8.78
C GLY A 146 24.29 12.28 -7.83
N VAL A 147 22.96 12.38 -7.82
CA VAL A 147 22.23 13.36 -6.99
C VAL A 147 22.30 13.02 -5.51
N SER A 148 22.06 14.03 -4.66
CA SER A 148 22.07 13.86 -3.21
C SER A 148 21.01 12.84 -2.75
N ARG A 149 21.24 12.20 -1.59
CA ARG A 149 20.29 11.22 -1.03
C ARG A 149 18.89 11.81 -0.84
N VAL A 150 18.81 13.06 -0.40
CA VAL A 150 17.54 13.76 -0.18
C VAL A 150 16.84 14.01 -1.53
N ALA A 151 17.55 14.55 -2.53
CA ALA A 151 16.96 14.81 -3.84
C ALA A 151 16.46 13.52 -4.51
N ALA A 152 17.24 12.43 -4.44
CA ALA A 152 16.83 11.12 -4.93
C ALA A 152 15.60 10.58 -4.18
N GLY A 153 15.57 10.70 -2.86
CA GLY A 153 14.46 10.24 -2.03
C GLY A 153 13.16 11.00 -2.31
N VAL A 154 13.23 12.33 -2.47
CA VAL A 154 12.09 13.16 -2.83
C VAL A 154 11.58 12.81 -4.22
N ALA A 155 12.45 12.73 -5.22
CA ALA A 155 12.06 12.36 -6.59
C ALA A 155 11.45 10.96 -6.64
N ALA A 156 12.07 9.98 -5.97
CA ALA A 156 11.56 8.62 -5.87
C ALA A 156 10.20 8.55 -5.18
N THR A 157 9.99 9.32 -4.12
CA THR A 157 8.71 9.42 -3.40
C THR A 157 7.61 9.98 -4.31
N VAL A 158 7.88 11.05 -5.04
CA VAL A 158 6.91 11.65 -5.97
C VAL A 158 6.55 10.66 -7.07
N ILE A 159 7.56 10.07 -7.72
CA ILE A 159 7.33 9.12 -8.81
C ILE A 159 6.63 7.84 -8.30
N GLY A 160 7.06 7.32 -7.16
CA GLY A 160 6.44 6.15 -6.53
C GLY A 160 4.97 6.37 -6.18
N ALA A 161 4.62 7.55 -5.65
CA ALA A 161 3.23 7.91 -5.35
C ALA A 161 2.36 8.03 -6.62
N LEU A 162 2.93 8.57 -7.70
CA LEU A 162 2.24 8.64 -9.00
C LEU A 162 2.06 7.25 -9.61
N LEU A 163 3.07 6.37 -9.54
CA LEU A 163 2.98 4.99 -9.99
C LEU A 163 1.93 4.20 -9.19
N PHE A 164 1.91 4.36 -7.86
CA PHE A 164 0.88 3.78 -6.99
C PHE A 164 -0.54 4.21 -7.41
N SER A 165 -0.73 5.51 -7.67
CA SER A 165 -2.02 6.01 -8.15
C SER A 165 -2.38 5.42 -9.52
N ALA A 166 -1.46 5.50 -10.49
CA ALA A 166 -1.67 5.01 -11.85
C ALA A 166 -1.99 3.51 -11.88
N PHE A 167 -1.37 2.71 -11.01
CA PHE A 167 -1.54 1.26 -10.95
C PHE A 167 -2.99 0.83 -10.70
N HIS A 168 -3.80 1.66 -10.02
CA HIS A 168 -5.21 1.36 -9.74
C HIS A 168 -6.13 1.41 -10.98
N TYR A 169 -5.64 1.93 -12.09
CA TYR A 169 -6.41 2.09 -13.33
C TYR A 169 -5.99 1.11 -14.43
N ILE A 170 -5.05 0.20 -14.14
CA ILE A 170 -4.45 -0.70 -15.13
C ILE A 170 -4.86 -2.14 -14.84
N GLY A 171 -5.14 -2.90 -15.90
CA GLY A 171 -5.42 -4.33 -15.84
C GLY A 171 -6.91 -4.69 -15.78
N PRO A 172 -7.25 -5.99 -15.77
CA PRO A 172 -8.64 -6.47 -15.88
C PRO A 172 -9.58 -6.03 -14.74
N PHE A 173 -9.01 -5.67 -13.59
CA PHE A 173 -9.74 -5.21 -12.41
C PHE A 173 -9.47 -3.73 -12.08
N GLY A 174 -8.88 -2.97 -13.03
CA GLY A 174 -8.62 -1.55 -12.85
C GLY A 174 -9.92 -0.74 -12.74
N GLU A 175 -9.91 0.27 -11.86
CA GLU A 175 -11.03 1.20 -11.72
C GLU A 175 -11.11 2.13 -12.95
N PRO A 176 -12.30 2.67 -13.30
CA PRO A 176 -12.39 3.76 -14.26
C PRO A 176 -11.58 4.97 -13.79
N LEU A 177 -10.78 5.55 -14.69
CA LEU A 177 -9.96 6.71 -14.36
C LEU A 177 -10.84 7.90 -13.96
N ARG A 178 -10.73 8.31 -12.69
CA ARG A 178 -11.36 9.52 -12.15
C ARG A 178 -10.31 10.40 -11.53
N LEU A 179 -10.36 11.70 -11.84
CA LEU A 179 -9.36 12.65 -11.36
C LEU A 179 -9.33 12.74 -9.83
N GLU A 180 -10.51 12.73 -9.19
CA GLU A 180 -10.63 12.75 -7.73
C GLU A 180 -9.91 11.58 -7.08
N SER A 181 -10.15 10.37 -7.60
CA SER A 181 -9.62 9.14 -7.06
C SER A 181 -8.13 9.00 -7.34
N PHE A 182 -7.64 9.58 -8.46
CA PHE A 182 -6.23 9.61 -8.82
C PHE A 182 -5.45 10.57 -7.94
N VAL A 183 -5.95 11.79 -7.77
CA VAL A 183 -5.31 12.83 -6.94
C VAL A 183 -5.30 12.39 -5.48
N PHE A 184 -6.41 11.83 -4.98
CA PHE A 184 -6.47 11.28 -3.63
C PHE A 184 -5.37 10.23 -3.38
N ARG A 185 -5.26 9.23 -4.27
CA ARG A 185 -4.26 8.16 -4.15
C ARG A 185 -2.83 8.68 -4.27
N ALA A 186 -2.58 9.63 -5.17
CA ALA A 186 -1.26 10.24 -5.31
C ALA A 186 -0.86 11.02 -4.05
N LEU A 187 -1.76 11.83 -3.50
CA LEU A 187 -1.50 12.58 -2.26
C LEU A 187 -1.36 11.67 -1.04
N ALA A 188 -2.18 10.63 -0.93
CA ALA A 188 -2.04 9.62 0.11
C ALA A 188 -0.68 8.90 -0.02
N GLY A 189 -0.31 8.51 -1.25
CA GLY A 189 0.99 7.91 -1.54
C GLY A 189 2.16 8.81 -1.13
N LEU A 190 2.08 10.11 -1.39
CA LEU A 190 3.06 11.10 -0.96
C LEU A 190 3.13 11.23 0.56
N ALA A 191 1.97 11.36 1.23
CA ALA A 191 1.90 11.52 2.67
C ALA A 191 2.50 10.32 3.42
N PHE A 192 2.14 9.10 3.03
CA PHE A 192 2.66 7.89 3.66
C PHE A 192 4.13 7.63 3.30
N SER A 193 4.56 7.93 2.07
CA SER A 193 5.99 7.79 1.71
C SER A 193 6.85 8.83 2.42
N GLY A 194 6.33 10.05 2.61
CA GLY A 194 7.00 11.15 3.29
C GLY A 194 7.32 10.82 4.76
N LEU A 195 6.48 10.02 5.43
CA LEU A 195 6.77 9.56 6.80
C LEU A 195 8.09 8.80 6.91
N TYR A 196 8.56 8.14 5.84
CA TYR A 196 9.85 7.42 5.84
C TYR A 196 11.06 8.33 5.62
N LEU A 197 10.84 9.59 5.22
CA LEU A 197 11.91 10.57 4.97
C LEU A 197 12.13 11.54 6.14
N LEU A 198 11.18 11.59 7.09
CA LEU A 198 11.28 12.34 8.34
C LEU A 198 12.05 11.54 9.39
#